data_AF-A0A7S2E7L3-F1
#
_entry.id   AF-A0A7S2E7L3-F1
#
_cell.length_a   1.000
_cell.length_b   1.000
_cell.length_c   1.000
_cell.angle_alpha   90.00
_cell.angle_beta   90.00
_cell.angle_gamma   90.00
#
_symmetry.space_group_name_H-M   'P 1'
#
loop_
_entity.id
_entity.type
_entity.pdbx_description
1 polymer ?
#
loop_
_entity_poly.entity_id
_entity_poly.type
_entity_poly.pdbx_seq_one_letter_code
_entity_poly.pdbx_strand_id
1 'polypeptide(L)'
;GGGCRVNRSDRPWCLLPDAALTKCAASPNRPLWICDRLSREFADVEYTPNFTSRERLTFLGHVGRLSKCVGECERIHQTAVPLNYARHSLRSLTAWLFTLPFALVKDLGLTTGPAMAVIAWVLFGVYQIGYTIEDPFQGSLRLNILCDAIYNDVVCEDGSEGLGGQRETAFEITGDELDGWDAMASVPSADPVAIDLKGTNGSWPTRDDLQP
;
A
#
# COMPACT_ATOMS: atom_id res chain seq x y z
N GLY A 1 20.91 -4.63 18.95
CA GLY A 1 20.95 -3.57 17.93
C GLY A 1 20.01 -2.47 18.34
N GLY A 2 20.52 -1.29 18.68
CA GLY A 2 19.70 -0.11 18.96
C GLY A 2 19.35 0.56 17.65
N GLY A 3 18.09 0.50 17.23
CA GLY A 3 17.62 1.22 16.05
C GLY A 3 17.72 2.73 16.29
N CYS A 4 18.34 3.45 15.36
CA CYS A 4 18.35 4.91 15.37
C CYS A 4 16.89 5.40 15.29
N ARG A 5 16.38 5.99 16.39
CA ARG A 5 15.07 6.64 16.43
C ARG A 5 15.28 8.09 16.83
N VAL A 6 14.89 9.02 15.98
CA VAL A 6 14.95 10.46 16.31
C VAL A 6 13.81 10.79 17.27
N ASN A 7 14.14 11.42 18.40
CA ASN A 7 13.12 11.84 19.36
C ASN A 7 12.23 12.93 18.75
N ARG A 8 10.92 12.83 18.96
CA ARG A 8 9.94 13.79 18.42
C ARG A 8 10.18 15.23 18.86
N SER A 9 10.74 15.42 20.06
CA SER A 9 11.09 16.70 20.66
C SER A 9 12.27 17.40 19.98
N ASP A 10 13.14 16.64 19.32
CA ASP A 10 14.38 17.18 18.71
C ASP A 10 14.16 17.59 17.26
N ARG A 11 12.96 17.37 16.72
CA ARG A 11 12.64 17.69 15.33
C ARG A 11 12.38 19.18 15.16
N PRO A 12 12.92 19.80 14.11
CA PRO A 12 12.62 21.19 13.81
C PRO A 12 11.12 21.34 13.54
N TRP A 13 10.51 22.38 14.10
CA TRP A 13 9.09 22.68 13.93
C TRP A 13 8.73 23.00 12.46
N CYS A 14 9.72 23.40 11.65
CA CYS A 14 9.60 23.60 10.22
C CYS A 14 10.84 23.05 9.50
N LEU A 15 10.62 22.24 8.46
CA LEU A 15 11.70 21.75 7.58
C LEU A 15 12.07 22.75 6.49
N LEU A 16 11.22 23.74 6.21
CA LEU A 16 11.40 24.71 5.14
C LEU A 16 11.95 26.02 5.70
N PRO A 17 12.85 26.72 4.99
CA PRO A 17 13.22 28.08 5.35
C PRO A 17 12.00 29.02 5.20
N ASP A 18 11.92 30.06 6.03
CA ASP A 18 10.76 30.97 6.11
C ASP A 18 10.37 31.59 4.74
N ALA A 19 11.36 31.86 3.90
CA ALA A 19 11.16 32.39 2.55
C ALA A 19 10.46 31.38 1.60
N ALA A 20 10.69 30.08 1.77
CA ALA A 20 10.00 29.03 1.01
C ALA A 20 8.64 28.70 1.63
N LEU A 21 8.51 28.79 2.95
CA LEU A 21 7.26 28.54 3.67
C LEU A 21 6.14 29.47 3.22
N THR A 22 6.41 30.78 3.13
CA THR A 22 5.43 31.78 2.69
C THR A 22 4.94 31.54 1.26
N LYS A 23 5.85 31.16 0.36
CA LYS A 23 5.52 30.80 -1.04
C LYS A 23 4.71 29.51 -1.12
N CYS A 24 5.05 28.50 -0.32
CA CYS A 24 4.28 27.27 -0.21
C CYS A 24 2.86 27.53 0.33
N ALA A 25 2.74 28.33 1.39
CA ALA A 25 1.48 28.65 2.03
C ALA A 25 0.52 29.43 1.11
N ALA A 26 1.07 30.26 0.22
CA ALA A 26 0.31 31.00 -0.78
C ALA A 26 -0.18 30.15 -1.98
N SER A 27 0.41 28.96 -2.19
CA SER A 27 0.04 28.08 -3.30
C SER A 27 -1.30 27.34 -3.02
N PRO A 28 -2.14 27.10 -4.04
CA PRO A 28 -3.39 26.36 -3.87
C PRO A 28 -3.13 24.89 -3.49
N ASN A 29 -2.14 24.26 -4.14
CA ASN A 29 -1.79 22.85 -3.93
C ASN A 29 -0.39 22.74 -3.32
N ARG A 30 -0.33 22.92 -1.99
CA ARG A 30 0.91 22.87 -1.19
C ARG A 30 1.81 21.63 -1.45
N PRO A 31 1.31 20.38 -1.44
CA PRO A 31 2.17 19.22 -1.64
C PRO A 31 2.75 19.13 -3.06
N LEU A 32 1.99 19.57 -4.07
CA LEU A 32 2.45 19.60 -5.45
C LEU A 32 3.49 20.70 -5.66
N TRP A 33 3.31 21.86 -5.02
CA TRP A 33 4.30 22.92 -5.00
C TRP A 33 5.65 22.44 -4.44
N ILE A 34 5.64 21.62 -3.38
CA ILE A 34 6.88 21.04 -2.81
C ILE A 34 7.56 20.10 -3.81
N CYS A 35 6.80 19.25 -4.51
CA CYS A 35 7.35 18.35 -5.52
C CYS A 35 7.98 19.12 -6.70
N ASP A 36 7.31 20.18 -7.15
CA ASP A 36 7.80 21.08 -8.20
C ASP A 36 9.00 21.93 -7.75
N ARG A 37 9.10 22.24 -6.45
CA ARG A 37 10.31 22.87 -5.91
C ARG A 37 11.46 21.87 -5.89
N LEU A 38 11.22 20.65 -5.43
CA LEU A 38 12.22 19.58 -5.36
C LEU A 38 12.80 19.24 -6.74
N SER A 39 11.96 19.16 -7.77
CA SER A 39 12.42 18.91 -9.14
C SER A 39 13.32 20.03 -9.67
N ARG A 40 13.01 21.29 -9.35
CA ARG A 40 13.86 22.44 -9.72
C ARG A 40 15.21 22.38 -9.03
N GLU A 41 15.25 22.09 -7.73
CA GLU A 41 16.53 21.96 -7.01
C GLU A 41 17.41 20.88 -7.66
N PHE A 42 16.86 19.71 -8.00
CA PHE A 42 17.62 18.66 -8.69
C PHE A 42 18.06 19.03 -10.12
N ALA A 43 17.34 19.94 -10.79
CA ALA A 43 17.72 20.43 -12.11
C ALA A 43 18.85 21.47 -12.03
N ASP A 44 18.88 22.28 -10.97
CA ASP A 44 19.86 23.34 -10.73
C ASP A 44 21.21 22.82 -10.21
N VAL A 45 21.28 21.57 -9.71
CA VAL A 45 22.56 20.93 -9.32
C VAL A 45 23.51 20.85 -10.52
N GLU A 46 24.76 21.26 -10.34
CA GLU A 46 25.79 21.24 -11.38
C GLU A 46 26.26 19.81 -11.71
N TYR A 47 26.65 19.57 -12.97
CA TYR A 47 27.18 18.28 -13.40
C TYR A 47 28.54 18.02 -12.74
N THR A 48 28.59 17.05 -11.85
CA THR A 48 29.81 16.57 -11.20
C THR A 48 30.16 15.20 -11.81
N PRO A 49 31.43 14.74 -11.80
CA PRO A 49 31.77 13.37 -12.22
C PRO A 49 30.93 12.26 -11.54
N ASN A 50 30.41 12.52 -10.34
CA ASN A 50 29.50 11.63 -9.59
C ASN A 50 28.01 11.97 -9.78
N PHE A 51 27.67 13.00 -10.58
CA PHE A 51 26.30 13.43 -10.84
C PHE A 51 26.11 13.69 -12.35
N THR A 52 25.88 12.61 -13.07
CA THR A 52 25.68 12.57 -14.53
C THR A 52 24.20 12.73 -14.89
N SER A 53 23.89 13.01 -16.16
CA SER A 53 22.51 13.11 -16.68
C SER A 53 21.62 11.89 -16.36
N ARG A 54 22.21 10.70 -16.23
CA ARG A 54 21.47 9.47 -15.90
C ARG A 54 20.90 9.50 -14.48
N GLU A 55 21.71 9.90 -13.50
CA GLU A 55 21.28 9.98 -12.10
C GLU A 55 20.22 11.06 -11.92
N ARG A 56 20.41 12.21 -12.58
CA ARG A 56 19.41 13.29 -12.61
C ARG A 56 18.06 12.81 -13.13
N LEU A 57 18.04 12.07 -14.24
CA LEU A 57 16.80 11.50 -14.78
C LEU A 57 16.14 10.51 -13.80
N THR A 58 16.94 9.71 -13.09
CA THR A 58 16.44 8.80 -12.05
C THR A 58 15.79 9.58 -10.90
N PHE A 59 16.45 10.61 -10.37
CA PHE A 59 15.89 11.46 -9.31
C PHE A 59 14.61 12.17 -9.74
N LEU A 60 14.60 12.79 -10.92
CA LEU A 60 13.39 13.40 -11.47
C LEU A 60 12.27 12.37 -11.67
N GLY A 61 12.61 11.14 -12.04
CA GLY A 61 11.66 10.02 -12.09
C GLY A 61 11.06 9.68 -10.72
N HIS A 62 11.85 9.67 -9.66
CA HIS A 62 11.34 9.49 -8.28
C HIS A 62 10.43 10.64 -7.84
N VAL A 63 10.78 11.90 -8.16
CA VAL A 63 9.91 13.06 -7.90
C VAL A 63 8.60 12.96 -8.69
N GLY A 64 8.65 12.51 -9.94
CA GLY A 64 7.46 12.25 -10.75
C GLY A 64 6.55 11.19 -10.12
N ARG A 65 7.12 10.13 -9.54
CA ARG A 65 6.36 9.12 -8.78
C ARG A 65 5.71 9.72 -7.53
N LEU A 66 6.42 10.56 -6.78
CA LEU A 66 5.86 11.26 -5.62
C LEU A 66 4.69 12.16 -6.02
N SER A 67 4.86 12.97 -7.07
CA SER A 67 3.80 13.83 -7.60
C SER A 67 2.59 13.03 -8.06
N LYS A 68 2.80 11.85 -8.67
CA LYS A 68 1.72 10.94 -9.03
C LYS A 68 0.98 10.45 -7.79
N CYS A 69 1.69 9.97 -6.76
CA CYS A 69 1.07 9.55 -5.50
C CYS A 69 0.25 10.66 -4.83
N VAL A 70 0.74 11.90 -4.84
CA VAL A 70 -0.03 13.06 -4.34
C VAL A 70 -1.34 13.24 -5.11
N GLY A 71 -1.30 13.18 -6.44
CA GLY A 71 -2.50 13.28 -7.27
C GLY A 71 -3.47 12.09 -7.11
N GLU A 72 -2.95 10.88 -6.90
CA GLU A 72 -3.77 9.71 -6.59
C GLU A 72 -4.51 9.89 -5.25
N CYS A 73 -3.84 10.38 -4.21
CA CYS A 73 -4.45 10.68 -2.92
C CYS A 73 -5.50 11.80 -3.02
N GLU A 74 -5.21 12.86 -3.80
CA GLU A 74 -6.17 13.93 -4.08
C GLU A 74 -7.41 13.39 -4.78
N ARG A 75 -7.26 12.49 -5.77
CA ARG A 75 -8.38 11.84 -6.42
C ARG A 75 -9.20 11.01 -5.44
N ILE A 76 -8.57 10.17 -4.60
CA ILE A 76 -9.29 9.38 -3.59
C ILE A 76 -10.08 10.29 -2.65
N HIS A 77 -9.49 11.41 -2.23
CA HIS A 77 -10.15 12.38 -1.37
C HIS A 77 -11.32 13.10 -2.08
N GLN A 78 -11.16 13.46 -3.37
CA GLN A 78 -12.19 14.12 -4.17
C GLN A 78 -13.29 13.16 -4.64
N THR A 79 -13.01 11.86 -4.76
CA THR A 79 -13.97 10.80 -5.06
C THR A 79 -14.64 10.22 -3.82
N ALA A 80 -14.53 10.89 -2.66
CA ALA A 80 -15.36 10.55 -1.51
C ALA A 80 -16.83 10.59 -1.96
N VAL A 81 -17.60 9.56 -1.57
CA VAL A 81 -19.02 9.48 -1.92
C VAL A 81 -19.68 10.77 -1.41
N PRO A 82 -20.59 11.39 -2.18
CA PRO A 82 -21.15 12.68 -1.79
C PRO A 82 -21.75 12.56 -0.38
N LEU A 83 -21.33 13.44 0.54
CA LEU A 83 -21.76 13.37 1.94
C LEU A 83 -23.29 13.47 2.09
N ASN A 84 -23.98 13.98 1.07
CA ASN A 84 -25.43 13.92 0.96
C ASN A 84 -25.99 12.49 0.89
N TYR A 85 -25.31 11.57 0.18
CA TYR A 85 -25.70 10.15 0.10
C TYR A 85 -25.74 9.51 1.48
N ALA A 86 -24.65 9.62 2.26
CA ALA A 86 -24.59 9.09 3.62
C ALA A 86 -25.75 9.62 4.50
N ARG A 87 -26.03 10.93 4.44
CA ARG A 87 -27.15 11.55 5.19
C ARG A 87 -28.53 11.06 4.70
N HIS A 88 -28.72 10.90 3.39
CA HIS A 88 -29.97 10.41 2.83
C HIS A 88 -30.22 8.94 3.22
N SER A 89 -29.18 8.11 3.18
CA SER A 89 -29.25 6.72 3.61
C SER A 89 -29.65 6.60 5.09
N LEU A 90 -29.09 7.45 5.97
CA LEU A 90 -29.51 7.49 7.38
C LEU A 90 -30.98 7.86 7.55
N ARG A 91 -31.44 8.91 6.85
CA ARG A 91 -32.83 9.35 6.90
C ARG A 91 -33.78 8.26 6.42
N SER A 92 -33.46 7.59 5.31
CA SER A 92 -34.22 6.46 4.78
C SER A 92 -34.27 5.29 5.77
N LEU A 93 -33.12 4.93 6.37
CA LEU A 93 -33.02 3.87 7.37
C LEU A 93 -33.87 4.18 8.61
N THR A 94 -33.81 5.42 9.11
CA THR A 94 -34.60 5.85 10.27
C THR A 94 -36.09 5.84 9.97
N ALA A 95 -36.51 6.26 8.77
CA ALA A 95 -37.91 6.22 8.36
C ALA A 95 -38.41 4.78 8.25
N TRP A 96 -37.60 3.87 7.71
CA TRP A 96 -37.94 2.45 7.60
C TRP A 96 -38.04 1.77 8.97
N LEU A 97 -37.11 2.04 9.89
CA LEU A 97 -37.18 1.56 11.27
C LEU A 97 -38.40 2.10 12.02
N PHE A 98 -38.85 3.31 11.69
CA PHE A 98 -40.05 3.90 12.30
C PHE A 98 -41.35 3.28 11.78
N THR A 99 -41.41 2.83 10.52
CA THR A 99 -42.60 2.17 9.96
C THR A 99 -42.70 0.69 10.31
N LEU A 100 -41.57 0.02 10.55
CA LEU A 100 -41.47 -1.40 10.94
C LEU A 100 -42.34 -1.81 12.14
N PRO A 101 -42.39 -1.09 13.29
CA PRO A 101 -43.21 -1.49 14.43
C PRO A 101 -44.71 -1.53 14.09
N PHE A 102 -45.20 -0.65 13.22
CA PHE A 102 -46.61 -0.67 12.80
C PHE A 102 -46.95 -1.92 11.96
N ALA A 103 -45.98 -2.46 11.24
CA ALA A 103 -46.14 -3.71 10.49
C ALA A 103 -46.11 -4.93 11.42
N LEU A 104 -45.17 -4.97 12.38
CA LEU A 104 -44.94 -6.14 13.23
C LEU A 104 -45.84 -6.23 14.48
N VAL A 105 -46.52 -5.14 14.87
CA VAL A 105 -47.34 -5.12 16.10
C VAL A 105 -48.48 -6.15 16.07
N LYS A 106 -48.99 -6.48 14.87
CA LYS A 106 -50.10 -7.44 14.71
C LYS A 106 -49.68 -8.89 14.99
N ASP A 107 -48.43 -9.23 14.70
CA ASP A 107 -47.94 -10.61 14.81
C ASP A 107 -47.22 -10.86 16.15
N LEU A 108 -46.45 -9.89 16.64
CA LEU A 108 -45.55 -10.06 17.80
C LEU A 108 -46.04 -9.38 19.10
N GLY A 109 -47.05 -8.50 19.05
CA GLY A 109 -47.60 -7.82 20.23
C GLY A 109 -46.53 -7.14 21.11
N LEU A 110 -46.47 -7.51 22.39
CA LEU A 110 -45.51 -6.93 23.37
C LEU A 110 -44.04 -7.29 23.07
N THR A 111 -43.77 -8.36 22.32
CA THR A 111 -42.40 -8.78 21.97
C THR A 111 -41.81 -7.96 20.80
N THR A 112 -42.60 -7.11 20.15
CA THR A 112 -42.14 -6.24 19.06
C THR A 112 -41.07 -5.25 19.54
N GLY A 113 -41.15 -4.76 20.78
CA GLY A 113 -40.16 -3.84 21.35
C GLY A 113 -38.72 -4.40 21.37
N PRO A 114 -38.45 -5.53 22.03
CA PRO A 114 -37.12 -6.14 22.03
C PRO A 114 -36.66 -6.58 20.63
N ALA A 115 -37.56 -7.07 19.78
CA ALA A 115 -37.22 -7.42 18.39
C ALA A 115 -36.74 -6.18 17.60
N MET A 116 -37.44 -5.05 17.72
CA MET A 116 -37.05 -3.78 17.10
C MET A 116 -35.70 -3.28 17.59
N ALA A 117 -35.42 -3.40 18.89
CA ALA A 117 -34.14 -3.00 19.46
C ALA A 117 -32.97 -3.76 18.83
N VAL A 118 -33.11 -5.09 18.64
CA VAL A 118 -32.09 -5.92 18.00
C VAL A 118 -31.89 -5.55 16.52
N ILE A 119 -32.98 -5.38 15.77
CA ILE A 119 -32.91 -5.01 14.34
C ILE A 119 -32.27 -3.62 14.17
N ALA A 120 -32.69 -2.64 14.98
CA ALA A 120 -32.13 -1.30 14.96
C ALA A 120 -30.63 -1.33 15.28
N TRP A 121 -30.23 -2.07 16.32
CA TRP A 121 -28.82 -2.22 16.69
C TRP A 121 -27.98 -2.75 15.53
N VAL A 122 -28.42 -3.82 14.87
CA VAL A 122 -27.68 -4.42 13.74
C VAL A 122 -27.59 -3.45 12.57
N LEU A 123 -28.69 -2.82 12.17
CA LEU A 123 -28.71 -1.95 10.99
C LEU A 123 -27.98 -0.63 11.20
N PHE A 124 -28.12 0.01 12.37
CA PHE A 124 -27.33 1.19 12.70
C PHE A 124 -25.85 0.84 12.86
N GLY A 125 -25.53 -0.34 13.41
CA GLY A 125 -24.15 -0.84 13.48
C GLY A 125 -23.51 -0.96 12.09
N VAL A 126 -24.21 -1.60 11.15
CA VAL A 126 -23.74 -1.73 9.76
C VAL A 126 -23.59 -0.36 9.09
N TYR A 127 -24.55 0.55 9.28
CA TYR A 127 -24.47 1.92 8.75
C TYR A 127 -23.24 2.67 9.28
N GLN A 128 -22.97 2.57 10.59
CA GLN A 128 -21.84 3.25 11.22
C GLN A 128 -20.48 2.71 10.75
N ILE A 129 -20.38 1.39 10.54
CA ILE A 129 -19.18 0.78 9.97
C ILE A 129 -18.97 1.28 8.54
N GLY A 130 -20.03 1.29 7.72
CA GLY A 130 -19.96 1.81 6.34
C GLY A 130 -19.50 3.27 6.30
N TYR A 131 -20.06 4.11 7.17
CA TYR A 131 -19.67 5.52 7.28
C TYR A 131 -18.20 5.70 7.68
N THR A 132 -17.69 4.86 8.58
CA THR A 132 -16.29 4.95 9.05
C THR A 132 -15.29 4.54 7.97
N ILE A 133 -15.65 3.59 7.10
CA ILE A 133 -14.79 3.11 6.01
C ILE A 133 -14.75 4.10 4.83
N GLU A 134 -15.75 4.97 4.70
CA GLU A 134 -15.85 5.94 3.61
C GLU A 134 -14.76 7.02 3.66
N ASP A 135 -14.27 7.40 4.85
CA ASP A 135 -13.16 8.35 5.02
C ASP A 135 -11.90 7.68 5.60
N PRO A 136 -11.02 7.13 4.73
CA PRO A 136 -9.82 6.45 5.17
C PRO A 136 -8.78 7.41 5.80
N PHE A 137 -8.77 8.69 5.44
CA PHE A 137 -7.73 9.63 5.86
C PHE A 137 -7.99 10.25 7.23
N GLN A 138 -9.26 10.40 7.63
CA GLN A 138 -9.61 10.95 8.95
C GLN A 138 -9.70 9.90 10.05
N GLY A 139 -10.13 8.67 9.74
CA GLY A 139 -10.43 7.66 10.77
C GLY A 139 -9.49 6.44 10.78
N SER A 140 -9.24 5.84 9.62
CA SER A 140 -8.58 4.53 9.53
C SER A 140 -7.05 4.64 9.45
N LEU A 141 -6.55 5.60 8.68
CA LEU A 141 -5.12 5.73 8.41
C LEU A 141 -4.44 6.67 9.42
N ARG A 142 -3.49 6.14 10.19
CA ARG A 142 -2.69 6.93 11.13
C ARG A 142 -1.57 7.68 10.41
N LEU A 143 -1.92 8.71 9.64
CA LEU A 143 -0.99 9.48 8.82
C LEU A 143 0.20 10.03 9.62
N ASN A 144 -0.03 10.48 10.86
CA ASN A 144 1.03 10.98 11.73
C ASN A 144 2.12 9.93 12.00
N ILE A 145 1.74 8.67 12.25
CA ILE A 145 2.69 7.58 12.49
C ILE A 145 3.46 7.25 11.21
N LEU A 146 2.78 7.29 10.06
CA LEU A 146 3.42 7.07 8.77
C LEU A 146 4.44 8.17 8.45
N CYS A 147 4.11 9.44 8.68
CA CYS A 147 5.03 10.55 8.52
C CYS A 147 6.21 10.46 9.49
N ASP A 148 5.97 10.04 10.73
CA ASP A 148 7.03 9.82 11.72
C ASP A 148 7.98 8.68 11.29
N ALA A 149 7.46 7.60 10.71
CA ALA A 149 8.27 6.52 10.16
C ALA A 149 9.12 6.99 8.98
N ILE A 150 8.52 7.67 8.00
CA ILE A 150 9.23 8.21 6.82
C ILE A 150 10.33 9.19 7.25
N TYR A 151 10.04 10.06 8.23
CA TYR A 151 11.03 11.01 8.74
C TYR A 151 12.24 10.29 9.36
N ASN A 152 11.99 9.26 10.18
CA ASN A 152 13.07 8.48 10.76
C ASN A 152 13.86 7.73 9.69
N ASP A 153 13.19 7.15 8.69
CA ASP A 153 13.87 6.43 7.61
C ASP A 153 14.87 7.36 6.88
N VAL A 154 14.45 8.57 6.51
CA VAL A 154 15.30 9.54 5.80
C VAL A 154 16.42 10.08 6.69
N VAL A 155 16.12 10.51 7.91
CA VAL A 155 17.11 11.16 8.78
C VAL A 155 18.10 10.16 9.39
N CYS A 156 17.66 8.92 9.63
CA CYS A 156 18.56 7.88 10.14
C CYS A 156 19.46 7.30 9.04
N GLU A 157 19.08 7.36 7.76
CA GLU A 157 19.96 6.98 6.64
C GLU A 157 21.20 7.89 6.57
N ASP A 158 21.04 9.19 6.77
CA ASP A 158 22.14 10.17 6.73
C ASP A 158 23.20 9.96 7.84
N GLY A 159 22.84 9.26 8.93
CA GLY A 159 23.74 8.97 10.05
C GLY A 159 24.61 7.71 9.87
N SER A 160 24.33 6.88 8.87
CA SER A 160 25.15 5.71 8.53
C SER A 160 25.90 5.92 7.22
N GLU A 161 26.83 6.87 7.20
CA GLU A 161 27.91 6.88 6.21
C GLU A 161 28.74 5.60 6.38
N GLY A 162 28.32 4.50 5.75
CA GLY A 162 29.10 3.26 5.69
C GLY A 162 28.32 1.95 5.73
N LEU A 163 27.03 1.96 6.10
CA LEU A 163 26.18 0.77 5.97
C LEU A 163 24.87 1.21 5.35
N GLY A 164 24.76 1.08 4.03
CA GLY A 164 23.48 1.25 3.34
C GLY A 164 22.42 0.45 4.09
N GLY A 165 21.30 1.09 4.39
CA GLY A 165 20.11 0.47 4.93
C GLY A 165 19.62 -0.58 3.94
N GLN A 166 20.26 -1.75 3.97
CA GLN A 166 19.75 -2.96 3.41
C GLN A 166 18.49 -3.21 4.22
N ARG A 167 17.34 -2.76 3.69
CA ARG A 167 16.10 -3.52 3.87
C ARG A 167 16.56 -4.95 3.67
N GLU A 168 16.44 -5.78 4.71
CA GLU A 168 16.73 -7.20 4.61
C GLU A 168 15.90 -7.72 3.43
N THR A 169 16.50 -7.72 2.25
CA THR A 169 16.02 -8.52 1.15
C THR A 169 16.20 -9.91 1.71
N ALA A 170 15.11 -10.66 1.83
CA ALA A 170 15.11 -12.09 2.18
C ALA A 170 15.84 -12.96 1.12
N PHE A 171 16.85 -12.37 0.48
CA PHE A 171 17.70 -12.86 -0.58
C PHE A 171 19.12 -12.34 -0.32
N GLU A 172 19.61 -12.49 0.90
CA GLU A 172 21.04 -12.73 1.06
C GLU A 172 21.27 -14.17 0.61
N ILE A 173 21.65 -14.36 -0.66
CA ILE A 173 22.39 -15.56 -1.02
C ILE A 173 23.68 -15.47 -0.21
N THR A 174 23.68 -16.14 0.94
CA THR A 174 24.90 -16.42 1.68
C THR A 174 25.73 -17.33 0.79
N GLY A 175 27.06 -17.14 0.72
CA GLY A 175 27.93 -17.97 -0.14
C GLY A 175 27.71 -19.48 0.01
N ASP A 176 27.21 -19.93 1.16
CA ASP A 176 26.81 -21.31 1.45
C ASP A 176 25.69 -21.85 0.53
N GLU A 177 24.85 -20.99 -0.08
CA GLU A 177 23.78 -21.43 -0.99
C GLU A 177 24.27 -21.61 -2.44
N LEU A 178 25.46 -21.08 -2.80
CA LEU A 178 26.11 -21.36 -4.09
C LEU A 178 26.78 -22.74 -4.10
N ASP A 179 27.35 -23.17 -2.97
CA ASP A 179 27.94 -24.51 -2.82
C ASP A 179 26.90 -25.63 -3.03
N GLY A 180 25.63 -25.38 -2.68
CA GLY A 180 24.54 -26.33 -2.89
C GLY A 180 24.15 -26.53 -4.36
N TRP A 181 24.27 -25.50 -5.20
CA TRP A 181 23.96 -25.58 -6.63
C TRP A 181 25.14 -26.14 -7.44
N ASP A 182 26.37 -25.79 -7.06
CA ASP A 182 27.59 -26.35 -7.69
C ASP A 182 27.75 -27.85 -7.40
N ALA A 183 27.34 -28.30 -6.20
CA ALA A 183 27.27 -29.72 -5.87
C ALA A 183 26.26 -30.48 -6.78
N MET A 184 25.18 -29.83 -7.21
CA MET A 184 24.19 -30.39 -8.13
C MET A 184 24.69 -30.42 -9.59
N ALA A 185 25.60 -29.53 -9.97
CA ALA A 185 26.22 -29.50 -11.30
C ALA A 185 27.33 -30.55 -11.47
N SER A 186 27.83 -31.14 -10.38
CA SER A 186 28.88 -32.18 -10.40
C SER A 186 28.39 -33.63 -10.45
N VAL A 187 27.11 -33.88 -10.76
CA VAL A 187 26.64 -35.25 -11.01
C VAL A 187 27.45 -35.82 -12.19
N PRO A 188 28.20 -36.91 -12.00
CA PRO A 188 28.98 -37.50 -13.08
C PRO A 188 28.02 -37.88 -14.21
N SER A 189 28.37 -37.53 -15.45
CA SER A 189 27.73 -38.07 -16.64
C SER A 189 27.77 -39.60 -16.55
N ALA A 190 26.63 -40.23 -16.29
CA ALA A 190 26.53 -41.68 -16.32
C ALA A 190 26.96 -42.17 -17.72
N ASP A 191 27.79 -43.20 -17.73
CA ASP A 191 28.26 -43.88 -18.93
C ASP A 191 27.07 -44.30 -19.82
N PRO A 192 27.22 -44.36 -21.15
CA PRO A 192 26.14 -44.78 -22.03
C PRO A 192 25.80 -46.26 -21.76
N VAL A 193 24.68 -46.49 -21.07
CA VAL A 193 24.10 -47.83 -20.94
C VAL A 193 23.57 -48.25 -22.32
N ALA A 194 24.18 -49.28 -22.89
CA ALA A 194 23.67 -49.95 -24.08
C ALA A 194 22.26 -50.50 -23.78
N ILE A 195 21.27 -50.00 -24.52
CA ILE A 195 19.90 -50.52 -24.48
C ILE A 195 19.88 -51.79 -25.35
N ASP A 196 19.80 -52.95 -24.70
CA ASP A 196 19.55 -54.23 -25.39
C ASP A 196 18.10 -54.26 -25.90
N LEU A 197 17.95 -54.16 -27.22
CA LEU A 197 16.67 -54.25 -27.91
C LEU A 197 16.31 -55.72 -28.13
N LYS A 198 15.76 -56.39 -27.10
CA LYS A 198 15.06 -57.67 -27.31
C LYS A 198 13.94 -57.92 -26.29
N GLY A 199 12.71 -57.91 -26.83
CA GLY A 199 11.48 -58.40 -26.18
C GLY A 199 10.81 -57.33 -25.34
N THR A 200 9.55 -56.94 -25.52
CA THR A 200 8.37 -57.75 -25.87
C THR A 200 7.28 -56.86 -26.47
N ASN A 201 6.53 -57.41 -27.44
CA ASN A 201 5.31 -56.87 -28.03
C ASN A 201 4.32 -56.33 -26.98
N GLY A 202 3.92 -55.08 -27.16
CA GLY A 202 2.72 -54.49 -26.55
C GLY A 202 2.32 -53.26 -27.36
N SER A 203 1.33 -53.40 -28.23
CA SER A 203 0.73 -52.31 -29.01
C SER A 203 0.08 -51.28 -28.08
N TRP A 204 0.43 -50.01 -28.27
CA TRP A 204 -0.20 -48.88 -27.55
C TRP A 204 -1.56 -48.53 -28.17
N PRO A 205 -2.61 -48.24 -27.39
CA PRO A 205 -3.90 -47.84 -27.94
C PRO A 205 -3.76 -46.46 -28.61
N THR A 206 -4.19 -46.36 -29.86
CA THR A 206 -4.22 -45.11 -30.62
C THR A 206 -5.50 -44.33 -30.36
N ARG A 207 -5.43 -43.05 -30.68
CA ARG A 207 -6.32 -41.94 -30.32
C ARG A 207 -7.72 -41.98 -30.96
N ASP A 208 -8.21 -43.17 -31.33
CA ASP A 208 -9.56 -43.41 -31.83
C ASP A 208 -10.47 -44.07 -30.75
N ASP A 209 -9.91 -44.53 -29.63
CA ASP A 209 -10.67 -45.13 -28.51
C ASP A 209 -11.30 -44.10 -27.54
N LEU A 210 -11.25 -42.81 -27.86
CA LEU A 210 -11.72 -41.71 -27.00
C LEU A 210 -12.67 -40.78 -27.76
N GLN A 211 -13.88 -41.28 -28.04
CA GLN A 211 -15.08 -40.46 -28.25
C GLN A 211 -16.35 -41.32 -28.24
N PRO A 212 -17.50 -40.73 -27.86
CA PRO A 212 -17.88 -40.19 -26.55
C PRO A 212 -18.51 -41.23 -25.60
#